data_AF-A0A0U4VTB3-F1
#
_entry.id   AF-A0A0U4VTB3-F1
#
_cell.length_a   1.000
_cell.length_b   1.000
_cell.length_c   1.000
_cell.angle_alpha   90.00
_cell.angle_beta   90.00
_cell.angle_gamma   90.00
#
_symmetry.space_group_name_H-M   'P 1'
#
loop_
_entity.id
_entity.type
_entity.pdbx_description
1 polymer ?
#
loop_
_entity_poly.entity_id
_entity_poly.type
_entity_poly.pdbx_seq_one_letter_code
_entity_poly.pdbx_strand_id
1 'polypeptide(L)'
;MKRTMHTARILAKSSRGHFQSDTSARTVANHDNRMAPSVFTVTSSDVRPPRRIMNAFYDSLKPFIIVMRAMGVCPLCVNNKAKVVFSWVSLAMLYSVCLYLLLCFAVWFTNENRMQAIRRANGRFEDSVDAYMLFVYLVPLAYLPFTHWREASRAANYMNMWIHFEDRYLQVTGSSLLIPLKCQCLTTVVLTVGLSHTSILASYFFTATSNNTVPEVFLYSYLTTFSNLTGFFWYFVCAALRCAAIRLKESLFKNLENSPTQATVLSDYRMLWLELSHLATQTGFAFCYTYGLYLTHLFFMLALSTYATLSDIIVGTFGNNILVTTCVFVSGFMIFAMCEGADDVLLKIHVAFQKKLLRYTADARQKDICNEVNTFLQTIVAEPPVITLGGYVRINRQLLVGFGSTLVTYLIVLLQLKFTVAGPSQRSG
;
A
#
# COMPACT_ATOMS: atom_id res chain seq x y z
N MET A 1 -21.50 -18.91 -49.47
CA MET A 1 -20.64 -20.04 -49.06
C MET A 1 -21.16 -20.53 -47.71
N LYS A 2 -21.99 -21.58 -47.74
CA LYS A 2 -22.69 -22.16 -46.57
C LYS A 2 -21.72 -23.04 -45.79
N ARG A 3 -21.74 -22.97 -44.46
CA ARG A 3 -21.34 -24.11 -43.61
C ARG A 3 -22.31 -24.24 -42.43
N THR A 4 -22.79 -25.46 -42.31
CA THR A 4 -23.93 -25.94 -41.52
C THR A 4 -23.42 -26.68 -40.28
N MET A 5 -24.35 -26.94 -39.35
CA MET A 5 -24.35 -28.01 -38.32
C MET A 5 -23.52 -27.80 -37.04
N HIS A 6 -23.94 -28.22 -35.84
CA HIS A 6 -25.08 -29.04 -35.43
C HIS A 6 -25.42 -28.81 -33.93
N THR A 7 -26.71 -28.81 -33.63
CA THR A 7 -27.31 -28.97 -32.29
C THR A 7 -27.35 -30.46 -31.93
N ALA A 8 -27.08 -30.82 -30.66
CA ALA A 8 -27.47 -32.11 -30.10
C ALA A 8 -27.88 -31.99 -28.62
N ARG A 9 -29.16 -32.29 -28.36
CA ARG A 9 -29.82 -32.51 -27.07
C ARG A 9 -30.16 -34.00 -26.99
N ILE A 10 -29.85 -34.68 -25.89
CA ILE A 10 -30.43 -35.98 -25.47
C ILE A 10 -30.48 -35.93 -23.93
N LEU A 11 -31.61 -35.66 -23.26
CA LEU A 11 -32.68 -36.56 -22.79
C LEU A 11 -32.28 -37.68 -21.80
N ALA A 12 -32.61 -37.43 -20.52
CA ALA A 12 -33.34 -38.25 -19.55
C ALA A 12 -32.94 -39.72 -19.30
N LYS A 13 -32.69 -40.04 -18.01
CA LYS A 13 -33.34 -41.20 -17.38
C LYS A 13 -33.54 -41.02 -15.87
N SER A 14 -34.80 -41.20 -15.50
CA SER A 14 -35.38 -41.31 -14.16
C SER A 14 -35.15 -42.72 -13.60
N SER A 15 -34.95 -42.84 -12.28
CA SER A 15 -35.56 -43.94 -11.52
C SER A 15 -35.85 -43.53 -10.07
N ARG A 16 -37.14 -43.47 -9.76
CA ARG A 16 -37.73 -43.50 -8.43
C ARG A 16 -37.42 -44.82 -7.73
N GLY A 17 -37.32 -44.77 -6.40
CA GLY A 17 -37.54 -45.90 -5.50
C GLY A 17 -38.09 -45.38 -4.17
N HIS A 18 -39.41 -45.50 -4.01
CA HIS A 18 -40.15 -45.30 -2.76
C HIS A 18 -39.73 -46.33 -1.69
N PHE A 19 -39.79 -45.97 -0.41
CA PHE A 19 -40.65 -46.68 0.56
C PHE A 19 -40.96 -45.80 1.80
N GLN A 20 -42.26 -45.61 2.03
CA GLN A 20 -42.96 -45.28 3.28
C GLN A 20 -42.62 -46.31 4.39
N SER A 21 -42.99 -46.23 5.66
CA SER A 21 -43.53 -45.26 6.61
C SER A 21 -43.40 -45.94 7.99
N ASP A 22 -43.59 -45.17 9.05
CA ASP A 22 -44.34 -45.53 10.27
C ASP A 22 -43.67 -45.21 11.61
N THR A 23 -44.56 -44.59 12.38
CA THR A 23 -44.54 -43.98 13.68
C THR A 23 -44.57 -45.04 14.78
N SER A 24 -43.85 -44.84 15.90
CA SER A 24 -44.43 -44.97 17.26
C SER A 24 -43.45 -44.53 18.34
N ALA A 25 -44.00 -43.95 19.40
CA ALA A 25 -43.32 -43.44 20.58
C ALA A 25 -43.64 -44.31 21.82
N ARG A 26 -42.80 -44.13 22.87
CA ARG A 26 -42.92 -44.63 24.27
C ARG A 26 -42.59 -46.14 24.45
N THR A 27 -41.86 -46.65 25.46
CA THR A 27 -41.60 -46.21 26.84
C THR A 27 -40.52 -47.09 27.52
N VAL A 28 -39.91 -46.56 28.59
CA VAL A 28 -39.31 -47.20 29.79
C VAL A 28 -37.94 -47.93 29.70
N ALA A 29 -37.12 -47.59 30.71
CA ALA A 29 -35.75 -47.96 31.03
C ALA A 29 -35.50 -49.45 31.35
N ASN A 30 -34.26 -49.91 31.15
CA ASN A 30 -33.51 -50.57 32.22
C ASN A 30 -31.98 -50.61 31.96
N HIS A 31 -31.25 -50.55 33.07
CA HIS A 31 -29.81 -50.76 33.22
C HIS A 31 -29.37 -52.13 32.67
N ASP A 32 -28.24 -52.21 31.97
CA ASP A 32 -27.14 -53.11 32.39
C ASP A 32 -25.86 -52.96 31.55
N ASN A 33 -24.76 -52.82 32.29
CA ASN A 33 -23.38 -52.72 31.82
C ASN A 33 -22.89 -54.06 31.22
N ARG A 34 -22.48 -54.07 29.94
CA ARG A 34 -21.44 -54.99 29.45
C ARG A 34 -20.53 -54.29 28.44
N MET A 35 -19.25 -54.23 28.80
CA MET A 35 -18.17 -53.72 27.96
C MET A 35 -18.00 -54.58 26.71
N ALA A 36 -17.97 -53.95 25.54
CA ALA A 36 -17.45 -54.49 24.29
C ALA A 36 -16.45 -53.47 23.72
N PRO A 37 -15.32 -53.91 23.13
CA PRO A 37 -14.24 -53.02 22.72
C PRO A 37 -14.69 -52.17 21.52
N SER A 38 -14.70 -50.86 21.68
CA SER A 38 -14.95 -49.92 20.58
C SER A 38 -13.74 -49.90 19.65
N VAL A 39 -13.87 -50.60 18.52
CA VAL A 39 -13.04 -50.37 17.34
C VAL A 39 -13.32 -48.94 16.88
N PHE A 40 -12.39 -48.03 17.16
CA PHE A 40 -12.41 -46.67 16.61
C PHE A 40 -12.09 -46.75 15.11
N THR A 41 -13.10 -46.97 14.27
CA THR A 41 -13.03 -46.58 12.87
C THR A 41 -13.07 -45.06 12.80
N VAL A 42 -11.89 -44.45 12.67
CA VAL A 42 -11.76 -43.03 12.31
C VAL A 42 -12.27 -42.87 10.88
N THR A 43 -13.53 -42.48 10.74
CA THR A 43 -14.07 -41.99 9.47
C THR A 43 -13.32 -40.72 9.08
N SER A 44 -12.69 -40.73 7.90
CA SER A 44 -11.85 -39.66 7.34
C SER A 44 -12.59 -38.35 7.03
N SER A 45 -13.80 -38.15 7.55
CA SER A 45 -14.67 -37.01 7.26
C SER A 45 -14.65 -35.90 8.30
N ASP A 46 -13.88 -36.03 9.40
CA ASP A 46 -13.88 -35.04 10.50
C ASP A 46 -12.55 -34.31 10.73
N VAL A 47 -11.63 -34.40 9.76
CA VAL A 47 -10.52 -33.42 9.70
C VAL A 47 -11.08 -32.12 9.14
N ARG A 48 -11.64 -31.27 10.01
CA ARG A 48 -11.76 -29.84 9.67
C ARG A 48 -10.39 -29.40 9.18
N PRO A 49 -10.25 -28.85 7.96
CA PRO A 49 -8.96 -28.32 7.54
C PRO A 49 -8.53 -27.31 8.61
N PRO A 50 -7.25 -27.33 9.05
CA PRO A 50 -6.78 -26.40 10.05
C PRO A 50 -7.20 -25.00 9.62
N ARG A 51 -7.90 -24.32 10.53
CA ARG A 51 -8.43 -22.97 10.34
C ARG A 51 -7.35 -22.14 9.65
N ARG A 52 -7.52 -21.89 8.35
CA ARG A 52 -6.49 -21.31 7.48
C ARG A 52 -5.99 -20.04 8.18
N ILE A 53 -4.74 -20.07 8.64
CA ILE A 53 -4.13 -18.96 9.37
C ILE A 53 -4.26 -17.76 8.44
N MET A 54 -4.92 -16.72 8.94
CA MET A 54 -5.19 -15.51 8.18
C MET A 54 -3.84 -14.89 7.78
N ASN A 55 -3.67 -14.51 6.50
CA ASN A 55 -2.38 -14.15 5.92
C ASN A 55 -1.66 -13.09 6.76
N ALA A 56 -0.39 -13.32 7.11
CA ALA A 56 0.36 -12.46 8.02
C ALA A 56 0.54 -11.04 7.44
N PHE A 57 0.75 -10.95 6.14
CA PHE A 57 0.81 -9.69 5.40
C PHE A 57 -0.53 -8.93 5.44
N TYR A 58 -1.64 -9.59 5.09
CA TYR A 58 -2.96 -8.98 5.08
C TYR A 58 -3.37 -8.52 6.48
N ASP A 59 -3.13 -9.36 7.49
CA ASP A 59 -3.47 -9.04 8.88
C ASP A 59 -2.67 -7.88 9.45
N SER A 60 -1.42 -7.73 9.01
CA SER A 60 -0.58 -6.59 9.37
C SER A 60 -1.10 -5.29 8.76
N LEU A 61 -1.53 -5.31 7.50
CA LEU A 61 -2.01 -4.12 6.77
C LEU A 61 -3.51 -3.88 6.88
N LYS A 62 -4.24 -4.79 7.54
CA LYS A 62 -5.70 -4.72 7.71
C LYS A 62 -6.21 -3.36 8.21
N PRO A 63 -5.57 -2.67 9.18
CA PRO A 63 -6.01 -1.34 9.61
C PRO A 63 -6.08 -0.33 8.45
N PHE A 64 -5.05 -0.28 7.60
CA PHE A 64 -5.03 0.60 6.43
C PHE A 64 -6.12 0.24 5.41
N ILE A 65 -6.27 -1.05 5.11
CA ILE A 65 -7.26 -1.53 4.13
C ILE A 65 -8.68 -1.17 4.59
N ILE A 66 -8.99 -1.35 5.88
CA ILE A 66 -10.31 -1.02 6.44
C ILE A 66 -10.58 0.48 6.33
N VAL A 67 -9.62 1.33 6.74
CA VAL A 67 -9.82 2.79 6.70
C VAL A 67 -9.89 3.30 5.27
N MET A 68 -9.00 2.86 4.37
CA MET A 68 -9.06 3.25 2.96
C MET A 68 -10.34 2.75 2.28
N ARG A 69 -10.91 1.62 2.72
CA ARG A 69 -12.22 1.16 2.26
C ARG A 69 -13.36 2.01 2.80
N ALA A 70 -13.31 2.40 4.08
CA ALA A 70 -14.28 3.33 4.68
C ALA A 70 -14.24 4.71 4.01
N MET A 71 -13.08 5.14 3.54
CA MET A 71 -12.94 6.36 2.72
C MET A 71 -13.34 6.16 1.26
N GLY A 72 -13.79 4.97 0.83
CA GLY A 72 -14.15 4.72 -0.57
C GLY A 72 -12.99 4.66 -1.56
N VAL A 73 -11.74 4.72 -1.07
CA VAL A 73 -10.52 4.68 -1.89
C VAL A 73 -10.21 3.26 -2.38
N CYS A 74 -10.37 2.26 -1.50
CA CYS A 74 -9.93 0.89 -1.75
C CYS A 74 -11.09 -0.13 -1.63
N PRO A 75 -11.84 -0.41 -2.72
CA PRO A 75 -12.99 -1.32 -2.71
C PRO A 75 -12.58 -2.81 -2.75
N LEU A 76 -11.64 -3.23 -1.91
CA LEU A 76 -11.20 -4.62 -1.82
C LEU A 76 -12.10 -5.45 -0.89
N CYS A 77 -12.40 -6.67 -1.32
CA CYS A 77 -13.18 -7.63 -0.54
C CYS A 77 -12.39 -8.92 -0.34
N VAL A 78 -12.62 -9.58 0.80
CA VAL A 78 -12.09 -10.92 1.05
C VAL A 78 -13.20 -11.93 0.78
N ASN A 79 -12.95 -12.87 -0.11
CA ASN A 79 -13.89 -13.95 -0.41
C ASN A 79 -13.87 -15.01 0.70
N ASN A 80 -14.87 -15.91 0.73
CA ASN A 80 -15.00 -17.03 1.68
C ASN A 80 -13.78 -17.97 1.69
N LYS A 81 -12.95 -17.94 0.63
CA LYS A 81 -11.68 -18.69 0.54
C LYS A 81 -10.46 -17.92 1.08
N ALA A 82 -10.66 -16.82 1.81
CA ALA A 82 -9.63 -15.91 2.31
C ALA A 82 -8.72 -15.27 1.22
N LYS A 83 -9.21 -15.24 -0.04
CA LYS A 83 -8.53 -14.55 -1.14
C LYS A 83 -9.04 -13.13 -1.27
N VAL A 84 -8.13 -12.19 -1.53
CA VAL A 84 -8.48 -10.80 -1.80
C VAL A 84 -8.97 -10.70 -3.25
N VAL A 85 -10.17 -10.16 -3.45
CA VAL A 85 -10.80 -10.02 -4.75
C VAL A 85 -11.36 -8.61 -4.93
N PHE A 86 -11.30 -8.14 -6.17
CA PHE A 86 -11.92 -6.90 -6.59
C PHE A 86 -12.99 -7.21 -7.64
N SER A 87 -14.14 -6.55 -7.52
CA SER A 87 -15.22 -6.60 -8.51
C SER A 87 -15.86 -5.23 -8.66
N TRP A 88 -16.02 -4.80 -9.92
CA TRP A 88 -16.70 -3.56 -10.29
C TRP A 88 -18.18 -3.54 -9.88
N VAL A 89 -18.81 -4.70 -9.75
CA VAL A 89 -20.24 -4.86 -9.40
C VAL A 89 -20.43 -5.18 -7.92
N SER A 90 -19.49 -4.78 -7.06
CA SER A 90 -19.58 -5.02 -5.62
C SER A 90 -20.29 -3.87 -4.88
N LEU A 91 -20.94 -4.19 -3.75
CA LEU A 91 -21.51 -3.17 -2.85
C LEU A 91 -20.45 -2.19 -2.34
N ALA A 92 -19.21 -2.65 -2.16
CA ALA A 92 -18.09 -1.81 -1.78
C ALA A 92 -17.75 -0.78 -2.88
N MET A 93 -17.77 -1.20 -4.16
CA MET A 93 -17.57 -0.30 -5.28
C MET A 93 -18.72 0.70 -5.42
N LEU A 94 -19.97 0.25 -5.25
CA LEU A 94 -21.13 1.15 -5.27
C LEU A 94 -21.01 2.25 -4.20
N TYR A 95 -20.65 1.86 -2.97
CA TYR A 95 -20.38 2.81 -1.88
C TYR A 95 -19.27 3.80 -2.25
N SER A 96 -18.14 3.31 -2.78
CA SER A 96 -17.03 4.14 -3.25
C SER A 96 -17.46 5.15 -4.31
N VAL A 97 -18.30 4.74 -5.28
CA VAL A 97 -18.82 5.62 -6.33
C VAL A 97 -19.75 6.68 -5.75
N CYS A 98 -20.69 6.30 -4.87
CA CYS A 98 -21.59 7.26 -4.23
C CYS A 98 -20.82 8.30 -3.41
N LEU A 99 -19.83 7.87 -2.63
CA LEU A 99 -18.99 8.77 -1.84
C LEU A 99 -18.14 9.68 -2.72
N TYR A 100 -17.58 9.15 -3.80
CA TYR A 100 -16.82 9.94 -4.79
C TYR A 100 -17.69 11.03 -5.42
N LEU A 101 -18.91 10.71 -5.86
CA LEU A 101 -19.84 11.70 -6.42
C LEU A 101 -20.22 12.78 -5.41
N LEU A 102 -20.43 12.41 -4.15
CA LEU A 102 -20.66 13.36 -3.05
C LEU A 102 -19.46 14.32 -2.87
N LEU A 103 -18.24 13.78 -2.87
CA LEU A 103 -17.01 14.58 -2.75
C LEU A 103 -16.81 15.50 -3.96
N CYS A 104 -17.10 15.03 -5.17
CA CYS A 104 -17.08 15.86 -6.38
C CYS A 104 -18.09 17.01 -6.30
N PHE A 105 -19.29 16.75 -5.78
CA PHE A 105 -20.30 17.79 -5.56
C PHE A 105 -19.83 18.82 -4.51
N ALA A 106 -19.20 18.36 -3.42
CA ALA A 106 -18.59 19.25 -2.43
C ALA A 106 -17.49 20.13 -3.05
N VAL A 107 -16.60 19.55 -3.86
CA VAL A 107 -15.56 20.29 -4.60
C VAL A 107 -16.16 21.34 -5.52
N TRP A 108 -17.20 20.99 -6.26
CA TRP A 108 -17.88 21.92 -7.15
C TRP A 108 -18.40 23.15 -6.40
N PHE A 109 -19.07 22.93 -5.26
CA PHE A 109 -19.56 24.01 -4.41
C PHE A 109 -18.42 24.88 -3.84
N THR A 110 -17.34 24.27 -3.35
CA THR A 110 -16.18 24.97 -2.83
C THR A 110 -15.45 25.79 -3.90
N ASN A 111 -15.32 25.26 -5.13
CA ASN A 111 -14.65 25.96 -6.22
C ASN A 111 -15.39 27.23 -6.66
N GLU A 112 -16.72 27.23 -6.65
CA GLU A 112 -17.52 28.40 -7.01
C GLU A 112 -17.27 29.56 -6.01
N ASN A 113 -17.30 29.25 -4.70
CA ASN A 113 -17.00 30.23 -3.65
C ASN A 113 -15.58 30.81 -3.79
N ARG A 114 -14.62 29.98 -4.19
CA ARG A 114 -13.20 30.35 -4.28
C ARG A 114 -12.85 31.10 -5.55
N MET A 115 -13.43 30.72 -6.67
CA MET A 115 -13.27 31.47 -7.92
C MET A 115 -13.75 32.92 -7.74
N GLN A 116 -14.82 33.12 -6.97
CA GLN A 116 -15.31 34.45 -6.62
C GLN A 116 -14.36 35.20 -5.66
N ALA A 117 -13.72 34.51 -4.73
CA ALA A 117 -12.72 35.10 -3.83
C ALA A 117 -11.44 35.52 -4.58
N ILE A 118 -10.91 34.67 -5.46
CA ILE A 118 -9.70 34.96 -6.26
C ILE A 118 -9.94 36.13 -7.21
N ARG A 119 -11.12 36.21 -7.84
CA ARG A 119 -11.49 37.36 -8.70
C ARG A 119 -11.55 38.69 -7.95
N ARG A 120 -11.71 38.67 -6.62
CA ARG A 120 -11.72 39.86 -5.76
C ARG A 120 -10.35 40.17 -5.14
N ALA A 121 -9.43 39.22 -5.15
CA ALA A 121 -8.08 39.42 -4.63
C ALA A 121 -7.25 40.26 -5.60
N ASN A 122 -6.97 41.50 -5.22
CA ASN A 122 -6.19 42.46 -6.00
C ASN A 122 -4.69 42.07 -6.03
N GLY A 123 -4.31 41.25 -7.00
CA GLY A 123 -3.04 41.40 -7.73
C GLY A 123 -1.70 41.10 -7.02
N ARG A 124 -1.66 40.67 -5.75
CA ARG A 124 -0.41 40.20 -5.14
C ARG A 124 -0.15 38.75 -5.56
N PHE A 125 1.04 38.51 -6.15
CA PHE A 125 1.45 37.18 -6.60
C PHE A 125 1.42 36.14 -5.46
N GLU A 126 1.73 36.56 -4.23
CA GLU A 126 1.76 35.73 -3.03
C GLU A 126 0.36 35.16 -2.69
N ASP A 127 -0.66 36.02 -2.63
CA ASP A 127 -2.05 35.61 -2.39
C ASP A 127 -2.57 34.67 -3.50
N SER A 128 -2.03 34.80 -4.72
CA SER A 128 -2.36 33.90 -5.81
C SER A 128 -1.76 32.50 -5.62
N VAL A 129 -0.55 32.39 -5.06
CA VAL A 129 0.12 31.09 -4.80
C VAL A 129 -0.62 30.29 -3.73
N ASP A 130 -1.08 30.95 -2.66
CA ASP A 130 -1.89 30.31 -1.62
C ASP A 130 -3.22 29.80 -2.20
N ALA A 131 -3.85 30.60 -3.08
CA ALA A 131 -5.03 30.17 -3.82
C ALA A 131 -4.76 28.99 -4.77
N TYR A 132 -3.61 28.96 -5.44
CA TYR A 132 -3.23 27.83 -6.29
C TYR A 132 -2.97 26.55 -5.50
N MET A 133 -2.27 26.62 -4.36
CA MET A 133 -2.03 25.45 -3.49
C MET A 133 -3.33 24.75 -3.11
N LEU A 134 -4.38 25.52 -2.84
CA LEU A 134 -5.70 25.00 -2.52
C LEU A 134 -6.35 24.18 -3.65
N PHE A 135 -6.10 24.52 -4.91
CA PHE A 135 -6.51 23.69 -6.05
C PHE A 135 -5.67 22.42 -6.16
N VAL A 136 -4.38 22.51 -5.86
CA VAL A 136 -3.49 21.33 -5.87
C VAL A 136 -3.96 20.29 -4.86
N TYR A 137 -4.41 20.71 -3.68
CA TYR A 137 -4.98 19.82 -2.68
C TYR A 137 -6.20 19.02 -3.18
N LEU A 138 -6.91 19.49 -4.21
CA LEU A 138 -8.06 18.80 -4.81
C LEU A 138 -7.67 17.74 -5.84
N VAL A 139 -6.45 17.82 -6.39
CA VAL A 139 -5.94 16.92 -7.43
C VAL A 139 -6.01 15.44 -7.03
N PRO A 140 -5.73 15.03 -5.78
CA PRO A 140 -5.89 13.64 -5.34
C PRO A 140 -7.28 13.05 -5.59
N LEU A 141 -8.33 13.85 -5.47
CA LEU A 141 -9.68 13.39 -5.79
C LEU A 141 -9.84 13.13 -7.29
N ALA A 142 -9.27 13.98 -8.14
CA ALA A 142 -9.42 13.88 -9.59
C ALA A 142 -8.82 12.58 -10.14
N TYR A 143 -7.65 12.15 -9.65
CA TYR A 143 -7.00 10.93 -10.14
C TYR A 143 -7.46 9.63 -9.44
N LEU A 144 -8.20 9.70 -8.33
CA LEU A 144 -8.60 8.54 -7.52
C LEU A 144 -9.25 7.41 -8.33
N PRO A 145 -10.24 7.65 -9.22
CA PRO A 145 -10.83 6.57 -10.02
C PRO A 145 -9.84 5.94 -11.01
N PHE A 146 -8.92 6.76 -11.54
CA PHE A 146 -7.97 6.35 -12.58
C PHE A 146 -6.80 5.55 -12.01
N THR A 147 -6.43 5.80 -10.75
CA THR A 147 -5.36 5.08 -10.05
C THR A 147 -5.93 3.96 -9.19
N HIS A 148 -6.56 4.29 -8.06
CA HIS A 148 -6.89 3.33 -7.01
C HIS A 148 -7.92 2.28 -7.48
N TRP A 149 -8.97 2.68 -8.19
CA TRP A 149 -9.99 1.73 -8.64
C TRP A 149 -9.50 0.87 -9.80
N ARG A 150 -8.81 1.48 -10.77
CA ARG A 150 -8.22 0.76 -11.91
C ARG A 150 -7.16 -0.25 -11.45
N GLU A 151 -6.32 0.14 -10.50
CA GLU A 151 -5.27 -0.71 -9.94
C GLU A 151 -5.77 -1.66 -8.84
N ALA A 152 -7.02 -1.54 -8.36
CA ALA A 152 -7.55 -2.40 -7.31
C ALA A 152 -7.45 -3.91 -7.67
N SER A 153 -7.66 -4.26 -8.93
CA SER A 153 -7.47 -5.64 -9.41
C SER A 153 -6.02 -6.12 -9.29
N ARG A 154 -5.05 -5.26 -9.62
CA ARG A 154 -3.61 -5.55 -9.50
C ARG A 154 -3.17 -5.62 -8.05
N ALA A 155 -3.67 -4.71 -7.21
CA ALA A 155 -3.45 -4.72 -5.77
C ALA A 155 -4.00 -6.00 -5.12
N ALA A 156 -5.19 -6.47 -5.53
CA ALA A 156 -5.76 -7.73 -5.07
C ALA A 156 -4.88 -8.93 -5.47
N ASN A 157 -4.41 -8.97 -6.72
CA ASN A 157 -3.51 -10.02 -7.19
C ASN A 157 -2.19 -10.01 -6.43
N TYR A 158 -1.60 -8.83 -6.19
CA TYR A 158 -0.41 -8.67 -5.38
C TYR A 158 -0.58 -9.21 -3.95
N MET A 159 -1.70 -8.87 -3.29
CA MET A 159 -2.02 -9.44 -1.97
C MET A 159 -2.15 -10.96 -2.02
N ASN A 160 -2.67 -11.53 -3.11
CA ASN A 160 -2.76 -12.99 -3.29
C ASN A 160 -1.38 -13.63 -3.54
N MET A 161 -0.43 -12.92 -4.16
CA MET A 161 0.95 -13.41 -4.32
C MET A 161 1.66 -13.54 -2.97
N TRP A 162 1.39 -12.62 -2.04
CA TRP A 162 1.86 -12.75 -0.66
C TRP A 162 1.37 -14.03 0.02
N ILE A 163 0.11 -14.42 -0.19
CA ILE A 163 -0.45 -15.69 0.33
C ILE A 163 0.37 -16.87 -0.17
N HIS A 164 0.65 -16.90 -1.47
CA HIS A 164 1.42 -17.99 -2.07
C HIS A 164 2.86 -18.05 -1.53
N PHE A 165 3.49 -16.90 -1.35
CA PHE A 165 4.82 -16.82 -0.75
C PHE A 165 4.82 -17.28 0.72
N GLU A 166 3.82 -16.88 1.52
CA GLU A 166 3.67 -17.34 2.91
C GLU A 166 3.47 -18.85 3.00
N ASP A 167 2.64 -19.43 2.11
CA ASP A 167 2.42 -20.87 2.02
C ASP A 167 3.73 -21.62 1.67
N ARG A 168 4.50 -21.12 0.70
CA ARG A 168 5.80 -21.72 0.32
C ARG A 168 6.85 -21.55 1.42
N TYR A 169 6.87 -20.39 2.09
CA TYR A 169 7.76 -20.14 3.21
C TYR A 169 7.52 -21.14 4.34
N LEU A 170 6.25 -21.41 4.68
CA LEU A 170 5.90 -22.41 5.68
C LEU A 170 6.35 -23.82 5.27
N GLN A 171 6.20 -24.18 3.99
CA GLN A 171 6.60 -25.49 3.48
C GLN A 171 8.11 -25.73 3.57
N VAL A 172 8.94 -24.73 3.23
CA VAL A 172 10.40 -24.87 3.20
C VAL A 172 11.03 -24.68 4.58
N THR A 173 10.55 -23.70 5.36
CA THR A 173 11.17 -23.36 6.66
C THR A 173 10.56 -24.12 7.84
N GLY A 174 9.39 -24.73 7.66
CA GLY A 174 8.59 -25.35 8.71
C GLY A 174 7.98 -24.36 9.71
N SER A 175 8.17 -23.05 9.52
CA SER A 175 7.70 -22.00 10.43
C SER A 175 6.85 -20.97 9.69
N SER A 176 5.82 -20.44 10.35
CA SER A 176 5.00 -19.37 9.77
C SER A 176 5.77 -18.06 9.69
N LEU A 177 5.57 -17.30 8.61
CA LEU A 177 6.20 -15.99 8.44
C LEU A 177 5.57 -14.98 9.40
N LEU A 178 6.35 -14.49 10.36
CA LEU A 178 5.89 -13.46 11.31
C LEU A 178 6.27 -12.07 10.82
N ILE A 179 5.26 -11.26 10.51
CA ILE A 179 5.39 -9.84 10.14
C ILE A 179 4.84 -9.00 11.32
N PRO A 180 5.70 -8.51 12.24
CA PRO A 180 5.25 -7.83 13.46
C PRO A 180 4.90 -6.35 13.22
N LEU A 181 4.10 -6.04 12.20
CA LEU A 181 3.77 -4.66 11.82
C LEU A 181 2.38 -4.22 12.29
N LYS A 182 1.51 -5.14 12.71
CA LYS A 182 0.11 -4.85 13.02
C LYS A 182 -0.10 -3.71 14.02
N CYS A 183 0.62 -3.71 15.15
CA CYS A 183 0.48 -2.66 16.15
C CYS A 183 1.01 -1.32 15.64
N GLN A 184 2.14 -1.32 14.91
CA GLN A 184 2.69 -0.12 14.31
C GLN A 184 1.72 0.45 13.26
N CYS A 185 1.14 -0.39 12.40
CA CYS A 185 0.11 0.01 11.43
C CYS A 185 -1.09 0.63 12.13
N LEU A 186 -1.62 -0.01 13.18
CA LEU A 186 -2.78 0.49 13.92
C LEU A 186 -2.48 1.86 14.53
N THR A 187 -1.35 2.01 15.22
CA THR A 187 -0.94 3.27 15.82
C THR A 187 -0.77 4.36 14.76
N THR A 188 -0.11 4.08 13.64
CA THR A 188 0.08 5.06 12.57
C THR A 188 -1.24 5.47 11.93
N VAL A 189 -2.16 4.53 11.69
CA VAL A 189 -3.50 4.85 11.15
C VAL A 189 -4.29 5.72 12.11
N VAL A 190 -4.37 5.34 13.39
CA VAL A 190 -5.10 6.11 14.41
C VAL A 190 -4.48 7.50 14.58
N LEU A 191 -3.15 7.60 14.58
CA LEU A 191 -2.45 8.87 14.71
C LEU A 191 -2.64 9.75 13.46
N THR A 192 -2.59 9.18 12.25
CA THR A 192 -2.79 9.94 11.00
C THR A 192 -4.21 10.47 10.88
N VAL A 193 -5.21 9.62 11.19
CA VAL A 193 -6.62 10.02 11.20
C VAL A 193 -6.89 11.02 12.33
N GLY A 194 -6.32 10.79 13.52
CA GLY A 194 -6.42 11.71 14.64
C GLY A 194 -5.83 13.09 14.30
N LEU A 195 -4.59 13.14 13.82
CA LEU A 195 -3.91 14.39 13.47
C LEU A 195 -4.66 15.18 12.39
N SER A 196 -5.14 14.51 11.35
CA SER A 196 -5.92 15.14 10.27
C SER A 196 -7.27 15.67 10.73
N HIS A 197 -7.90 15.07 11.74
CA HIS A 197 -9.14 15.61 12.34
C HIS A 197 -8.85 16.70 13.36
N THR A 198 -7.75 16.60 14.13
CA THR A 198 -7.32 17.71 14.99
C THR A 198 -6.93 18.93 14.17
N SER A 199 -6.40 18.75 12.96
CA SER A 199 -6.14 19.87 12.06
C SER A 199 -7.44 20.49 11.53
N ILE A 200 -8.54 19.73 11.33
CA ILE A 200 -9.88 20.33 11.07
C ILE A 200 -10.27 21.24 12.21
N LEU A 201 -10.17 20.73 13.45
CA LEU A 201 -10.63 21.48 14.61
C LEU A 201 -9.79 22.74 14.78
N ALA A 202 -8.47 22.62 14.68
CA ALA A 202 -7.55 23.74 14.72
C ALA A 202 -7.79 24.74 13.59
N SER A 203 -7.98 24.27 12.34
CA SER A 203 -8.32 25.14 11.21
C SER A 203 -9.67 25.81 11.43
N TYR A 204 -10.71 25.12 11.87
CA TYR A 204 -11.99 25.73 12.21
C TYR A 204 -11.84 26.83 13.28
N PHE A 205 -11.07 26.58 14.34
CA PHE A 205 -10.80 27.59 15.37
C PHE A 205 -10.01 28.79 14.83
N PHE A 206 -8.97 28.58 14.02
CA PHE A 206 -8.18 29.67 13.44
C PHE A 206 -8.98 30.47 12.41
N THR A 207 -9.78 29.76 11.62
CA THR A 207 -10.52 30.26 10.47
C THR A 207 -11.92 30.77 10.83
N ALA A 208 -12.44 30.53 12.03
CA ALA A 208 -13.58 31.28 12.58
C ALA A 208 -13.34 32.80 12.61
N THR A 209 -12.07 33.23 12.52
CA THR A 209 -11.65 34.62 12.34
C THR A 209 -11.70 35.09 10.87
N SER A 210 -11.79 34.17 9.91
CA SER A 210 -11.69 34.43 8.47
C SER A 210 -12.70 33.60 7.65
N ASN A 211 -13.99 33.89 7.82
CA ASN A 211 -15.10 33.67 6.87
C ASN A 211 -15.22 32.35 6.06
N ASN A 212 -14.52 31.26 6.39
CA ASN A 212 -14.59 30.02 5.62
C ASN A 212 -15.78 29.17 6.04
N THR A 213 -16.44 28.58 5.04
CA THR A 213 -17.60 27.72 5.27
C THR A 213 -17.18 26.35 5.79
N VAL A 214 -17.91 25.84 6.79
CA VAL A 214 -17.69 24.52 7.45
C VAL A 214 -17.45 23.35 6.45
N PRO A 215 -18.15 23.25 5.30
CA PRO A 215 -17.94 22.17 4.33
C PRO A 215 -16.52 22.09 3.76
N GLU A 216 -15.81 23.22 3.60
CA GLU A 216 -14.47 23.24 3.02
C GLU A 216 -13.45 22.55 3.91
N VAL A 217 -13.55 22.77 5.23
CA VAL A 217 -12.60 22.21 6.20
C VAL A 217 -12.66 20.68 6.23
N PHE A 218 -13.87 20.12 6.16
CA PHE A 218 -14.08 18.67 6.08
C PHE A 218 -13.49 18.07 4.79
N LEU A 219 -13.69 18.74 3.65
CA LEU A 219 -13.15 18.28 2.37
C LEU A 219 -11.62 18.26 2.38
N TYR A 220 -10.97 19.33 2.83
CA TYR A 220 -9.50 19.41 2.87
C TYR A 220 -8.88 18.42 3.83
N SER A 221 -9.51 18.15 4.97
CA SER A 221 -9.02 17.12 5.87
C SER A 221 -9.22 15.72 5.34
N TYR A 222 -10.34 15.43 4.69
CA TYR A 222 -10.53 14.15 4.00
C TYR A 222 -9.39 13.92 3.00
N LEU A 223 -9.08 14.92 2.16
CA LEU A 223 -8.02 14.83 1.14
C LEU A 223 -6.62 14.70 1.76
N THR A 224 -6.36 15.43 2.85
CA THR A 224 -5.09 15.33 3.60
C THR A 224 -4.93 13.94 4.23
N THR A 225 -6.00 13.42 4.83
CA THR A 225 -6.04 12.06 5.41
C THR A 225 -5.78 11.02 4.33
N PHE A 226 -6.45 11.15 3.19
CA PHE A 226 -6.32 10.24 2.05
C PHE A 226 -4.87 10.24 1.51
N SER A 227 -4.30 11.43 1.30
CA SER A 227 -2.93 11.60 0.83
C SER A 227 -1.93 10.93 1.80
N ASN A 228 -2.01 11.27 3.09
CA ASN A 228 -1.11 10.73 4.11
C ASN A 228 -1.23 9.21 4.28
N LEU A 229 -2.46 8.67 4.29
CA LEU A 229 -2.68 7.23 4.39
C LEU A 229 -2.10 6.48 3.18
N THR A 230 -2.18 7.07 1.98
CA THR A 230 -1.57 6.51 0.76
C THR A 230 -0.05 6.44 0.90
N GLY A 231 0.60 7.50 1.38
CA GLY A 231 2.04 7.51 1.65
C GLY A 231 2.48 6.49 2.70
N PHE A 232 1.77 6.43 3.85
CA PHE A 232 2.10 5.45 4.89
C PHE A 232 1.84 4.01 4.46
N PHE A 233 0.82 3.77 3.64
CA PHE A 233 0.56 2.43 3.10
C PHE A 233 1.77 1.91 2.30
N TRP A 234 2.40 2.74 1.46
CA TRP A 234 3.65 2.38 0.76
C TRP A 234 4.76 1.99 1.73
N TYR A 235 4.99 2.84 2.74
CA TYR A 235 6.02 2.61 3.74
C TYR A 235 5.84 1.24 4.41
N PHE A 236 4.61 0.89 4.80
CA PHE A 236 4.35 -0.40 5.44
C PHE A 236 4.45 -1.59 4.50
N VAL A 237 4.13 -1.43 3.21
CA VAL A 237 4.38 -2.48 2.20
C VAL A 237 5.89 -2.74 2.07
N CYS A 238 6.71 -1.69 1.97
CA CYS A 238 8.17 -1.81 1.96
C CYS A 238 8.68 -2.41 3.29
N ALA A 239 8.16 -1.98 4.44
CA ALA A 239 8.53 -2.54 5.73
C ALA A 239 8.20 -4.04 5.83
N ALA A 240 7.09 -4.50 5.25
CA ALA A 240 6.73 -5.91 5.20
C ALA A 240 7.72 -6.73 4.36
N LEU A 241 8.09 -6.25 3.17
CA LEU A 241 9.14 -6.87 2.34
C LEU A 241 10.48 -6.95 3.08
N ARG A 242 10.88 -5.85 3.74
CA ARG A 242 12.09 -5.78 4.54
C ARG A 242 12.08 -6.81 5.68
N CYS A 243 10.98 -6.90 6.41
CA CYS A 243 10.82 -7.89 7.48
C CYS A 243 10.89 -9.33 6.93
N ALA A 244 10.21 -9.61 5.82
CA ALA A 244 10.27 -10.91 5.16
C ALA A 244 11.70 -11.27 4.73
N ALA A 245 12.46 -10.32 4.17
CA ALA A 245 13.85 -10.51 3.78
C ALA A 245 14.75 -10.84 4.97
N ILE A 246 14.61 -10.09 6.08
CA ILE A 246 15.39 -10.33 7.30
C ILE A 246 15.09 -11.72 7.86
N ARG A 247 13.82 -12.11 7.95
CA ARG A 247 13.40 -13.42 8.45
C ARG A 247 13.81 -14.58 7.56
N LEU A 248 13.72 -14.41 6.24
CA LEU A 248 14.19 -15.40 5.28
C LEU A 248 15.70 -15.64 5.45
N LYS A 249 16.48 -14.56 5.56
CA LYS A 249 17.93 -14.64 5.78
C LYS A 249 18.26 -15.34 7.10
N GLU A 250 17.63 -14.93 8.20
CA GLU A 250 17.85 -15.54 9.51
C GLU A 250 17.53 -17.04 9.51
N SER A 251 16.39 -17.40 8.91
CA SER A 251 15.96 -18.79 8.80
C SER A 251 16.88 -19.63 7.92
N LEU A 252 17.39 -19.08 6.81
CA LEU A 252 18.36 -19.75 5.94
C LEU A 252 19.59 -20.18 6.72
N PHE A 253 20.27 -19.24 7.39
CA PHE A 253 21.53 -19.57 8.07
C PHE A 253 21.32 -20.45 9.29
N LYS A 254 20.21 -20.28 10.01
CA LYS A 254 19.84 -21.20 11.09
C LYS A 254 19.62 -22.62 10.57
N ASN A 255 18.94 -22.80 9.43
CA ASN A 255 18.66 -24.13 8.89
C ASN A 255 19.90 -24.75 8.19
N LEU A 256 20.79 -23.94 7.64
CA LEU A 256 22.10 -24.40 7.13
C LEU A 256 23.00 -24.95 8.24
N GLU A 257 23.01 -24.31 9.42
CA GLU A 257 23.82 -24.77 10.56
C GLU A 257 23.30 -26.09 11.16
N ASN A 258 21.99 -26.31 11.12
CA ASN A 258 21.35 -27.47 11.76
C ASN A 258 21.10 -28.66 10.81
N SER A 259 21.21 -28.47 9.49
CA SER A 259 20.89 -29.52 8.52
C SER A 259 22.14 -30.23 7.98
N PRO A 260 22.14 -31.58 7.89
CA PRO A 260 23.20 -32.33 7.23
C PRO A 260 23.17 -32.16 5.70
N THR A 261 22.04 -31.74 5.11
CA THR A 261 21.86 -31.57 3.65
C THR A 261 21.89 -30.10 3.24
N GLN A 262 23.05 -29.47 3.42
CA GLN A 262 23.22 -28.01 3.23
C GLN A 262 22.95 -27.55 1.78
N ALA A 263 23.32 -28.35 0.77
CA ALA A 263 23.11 -27.99 -0.63
C ALA A 263 21.62 -27.94 -1.03
N THR A 264 20.80 -28.90 -0.57
CA THR A 264 19.36 -28.92 -0.89
C THR A 264 18.63 -27.77 -0.20
N VAL A 265 18.97 -27.50 1.07
CA VAL A 265 18.44 -26.34 1.81
C VAL A 265 18.76 -25.05 1.06
N LEU A 266 20.00 -24.90 0.57
CA LEU A 266 20.40 -23.70 -0.13
C LEU A 266 19.62 -23.49 -1.45
N SER A 267 19.36 -24.56 -2.20
CA SER A 267 18.52 -24.52 -3.41
C SER A 267 17.07 -24.13 -3.10
N ASP A 268 16.46 -24.70 -2.06
CA ASP A 268 15.06 -24.38 -1.69
C ASP A 268 14.91 -22.91 -1.25
N TYR A 269 15.88 -22.40 -0.50
CA TYR A 269 15.90 -20.99 -0.08
C TYR A 269 16.24 -20.04 -1.22
N ARG A 270 17.01 -20.46 -2.22
CA ARG A 270 17.23 -19.70 -3.46
C ARG A 270 15.91 -19.48 -4.20
N MET A 271 15.07 -20.51 -4.28
CA MET A 271 13.73 -20.38 -4.87
C MET A 271 12.81 -19.46 -4.05
N LEU A 272 12.84 -19.54 -2.71
CA LEU A 272 12.12 -18.59 -1.86
C LEU A 272 12.60 -17.14 -2.04
N TRP A 273 13.92 -16.95 -2.14
CA TRP A 273 14.49 -15.63 -2.36
C TRP A 273 14.06 -15.05 -3.72
N LEU A 274 14.01 -15.88 -4.76
CA LEU A 274 13.49 -15.46 -6.07
C LEU A 274 12.03 -15.00 -6.00
N GLU A 275 11.18 -15.69 -5.24
CA GLU A 275 9.80 -15.26 -5.05
C GLU A 275 9.69 -13.95 -4.28
N LEU A 276 10.53 -13.76 -3.26
CA LEU A 276 10.58 -12.50 -2.53
C LEU A 276 11.08 -11.35 -3.40
N SER A 277 12.10 -11.60 -4.24
CA SER A 277 12.60 -10.65 -5.23
C SER A 277 11.50 -10.26 -6.22
N HIS A 278 10.77 -11.27 -6.71
CA HIS A 278 9.63 -11.07 -7.59
C HIS A 278 8.51 -10.26 -6.91
N LEU A 279 8.17 -10.54 -5.65
CA LEU A 279 7.23 -9.73 -4.87
C LEU A 279 7.68 -8.26 -4.74
N ALA A 280 8.97 -8.02 -4.46
CA ALA A 280 9.50 -6.67 -4.39
C ALA A 280 9.32 -5.93 -5.72
N THR A 281 9.69 -6.54 -6.84
CA THR A 281 9.49 -5.96 -8.18
C THR A 281 8.01 -5.74 -8.51
N GLN A 282 7.13 -6.72 -8.22
CA GLN A 282 5.69 -6.61 -8.45
C GLN A 282 5.03 -5.51 -7.63
N THR A 283 5.64 -5.08 -6.52
CA THR A 283 5.14 -3.95 -5.71
C THR A 283 5.09 -2.66 -6.54
N GLY A 284 6.12 -2.39 -7.33
CA GLY A 284 6.16 -1.22 -8.20
C GLY A 284 5.20 -1.30 -9.39
N PHE A 285 4.93 -2.51 -9.90
CA PHE A 285 3.96 -2.72 -10.99
C PHE A 285 2.50 -2.68 -10.52
N ALA A 286 2.21 -3.20 -9.33
CA ALA A 286 0.86 -3.28 -8.79
C ALA A 286 0.29 -1.90 -8.45
N PHE A 287 1.15 -0.95 -8.06
CA PHE A 287 0.76 0.38 -7.60
C PHE A 287 1.43 1.51 -8.43
N CYS A 288 1.75 1.21 -9.69
CA CYS A 288 2.51 2.10 -10.58
C CYS A 288 1.86 3.48 -10.73
N TYR A 289 0.58 3.53 -11.11
CA TYR A 289 -0.11 4.78 -11.39
C TYR A 289 -0.42 5.54 -10.10
N THR A 290 -0.80 4.81 -9.05
CA THR A 290 -1.05 5.40 -7.72
C THR A 290 0.17 6.14 -7.22
N TYR A 291 1.34 5.49 -7.14
CA TYR A 291 2.52 6.13 -6.59
C TYR A 291 3.27 7.02 -7.57
N GLY A 292 3.13 6.81 -8.87
CA GLY A 292 3.64 7.74 -9.89
C GLY A 292 2.97 9.10 -9.78
N LEU A 293 1.64 9.16 -9.84
CA LEU A 293 0.91 10.42 -9.71
C LEU A 293 1.02 11.00 -8.30
N TYR A 294 1.07 10.16 -7.26
CA TYR A 294 1.28 10.62 -5.89
C TYR A 294 2.64 11.29 -5.69
N LEU A 295 3.73 10.72 -6.22
CA LEU A 295 5.06 11.34 -6.15
C LEU A 295 5.11 12.67 -6.91
N THR A 296 4.50 12.74 -8.09
CA THR A 296 4.39 14.01 -8.85
C THR A 296 3.58 15.05 -8.07
N HIS A 297 2.47 14.64 -7.45
CA HIS A 297 1.65 15.51 -6.62
C HIS A 297 2.42 16.02 -5.39
N LEU A 298 3.11 15.14 -4.65
CA LEU A 298 3.94 15.52 -3.51
C LEU A 298 5.06 16.48 -3.89
N PHE A 299 5.70 16.26 -5.05
CA PHE A 299 6.74 17.16 -5.55
C PHE A 299 6.18 18.56 -5.86
N PHE A 300 5.00 18.64 -6.49
CA PHE A 300 4.35 19.92 -6.78
C PHE A 300 3.93 20.64 -5.50
N MET A 301 3.37 19.90 -4.53
CA MET A 301 3.05 20.42 -3.20
C MET A 301 4.29 20.98 -2.52
N LEU A 302 5.38 20.20 -2.48
CA LEU A 302 6.65 20.62 -1.89
C LEU A 302 7.21 21.87 -2.57
N ALA A 303 7.16 21.95 -3.91
CA ALA A 303 7.68 23.09 -4.65
C ALA A 303 6.91 24.39 -4.34
N LEU A 304 5.58 24.35 -4.42
CA LEU A 304 4.75 25.51 -4.12
C LEU A 304 4.82 25.93 -2.66
N SER A 305 4.75 24.96 -1.74
CA SER A 305 4.80 25.28 -0.31
C SER A 305 6.16 25.82 0.10
N THR A 306 7.26 25.32 -0.48
CA THR A 306 8.61 25.82 -0.19
C THR A 306 8.82 27.22 -0.75
N TYR A 307 8.26 27.51 -1.93
CA TYR A 307 8.28 28.87 -2.47
C TYR A 307 7.50 29.83 -1.58
N ALA A 308 6.28 29.46 -1.18
CA ALA A 308 5.42 30.30 -0.35
C ALA A 308 6.05 30.56 1.04
N THR A 309 6.59 29.53 1.70
CA THR A 309 7.29 29.74 2.98
C THR A 309 8.51 30.64 2.84
N LEU A 310 9.32 30.45 1.80
CA LEU A 310 10.50 31.27 1.58
C LEU A 310 10.12 32.72 1.26
N SER A 311 9.04 32.91 0.50
CA SER A 311 8.44 34.21 0.24
C SER A 311 8.02 34.91 1.53
N ASP A 312 7.34 34.21 2.44
CA ASP A 312 6.92 34.74 3.73
C ASP A 312 8.10 35.07 4.67
N ILE A 313 9.17 34.26 4.63
CA ILE A 313 10.40 34.53 5.37
C ILE A 313 11.03 35.85 4.89
N ILE A 314 11.09 36.07 3.57
CA ILE A 314 11.67 37.29 2.98
C ILE A 314 10.86 38.54 3.37
N VAL A 315 9.53 38.43 3.42
CA VAL A 315 8.63 39.55 3.79
C VAL A 315 8.56 39.76 5.31
N GLY A 316 9.01 38.79 6.11
CA GLY A 316 8.96 38.84 7.58
C GLY A 316 7.62 38.39 8.18
N THR A 317 6.77 37.70 7.40
CA THR A 317 5.42 37.26 7.79
C THR A 317 5.33 35.75 8.07
N PHE A 318 6.45 35.09 8.34
CA PHE A 318 6.53 33.62 8.52
C PHE A 318 5.52 33.03 9.52
N GLY A 319 5.15 33.77 10.56
CA GLY A 319 4.17 33.32 11.58
C GLY A 319 2.73 33.23 11.08
N ASN A 320 2.39 33.83 9.93
CA ASN A 320 1.01 33.91 9.46
C ASN A 320 0.54 32.64 8.74
N ASN A 321 1.47 31.86 8.16
CA ASN A 321 1.16 30.73 7.27
C ASN A 321 1.71 29.38 7.76
N ILE A 322 1.49 29.06 9.06
CA ILE A 322 1.96 27.82 9.70
C ILE A 322 1.51 26.55 8.94
N LEU A 323 0.32 26.58 8.32
CA LEU A 323 -0.21 25.47 7.53
C LEU A 323 0.66 25.16 6.30
N VAL A 324 1.11 26.19 5.59
CA VAL A 324 1.98 26.06 4.41
C VAL A 324 3.34 25.52 4.81
N THR A 325 3.90 26.01 5.91
CA THR A 325 5.15 25.48 6.47
C THR A 325 5.04 24.02 6.86
N THR A 326 3.93 23.61 7.47
CA THR A 326 3.66 22.21 7.80
C THR A 326 3.62 21.35 6.53
N CYS A 327 3.07 21.86 5.43
CA CYS A 327 3.02 21.16 4.15
C CYS A 327 4.41 20.84 3.58
N VAL A 328 5.39 21.75 3.73
CA VAL A 328 6.80 21.51 3.32
C VAL A 328 7.35 20.28 4.03
N PHE A 329 7.20 20.23 5.36
CA PHE A 329 7.73 19.14 6.17
C PHE A 329 7.03 17.81 5.87
N VAL A 330 5.69 17.82 5.77
CA VAL A 330 4.92 16.60 5.49
C VAL A 330 5.23 16.07 4.09
N SER A 331 5.20 16.91 3.06
CA SER A 331 5.47 16.49 1.68
C SER A 331 6.91 16.01 1.51
N GLY A 332 7.88 16.72 2.08
CA GLY A 332 9.28 16.32 2.08
C GLY A 332 9.51 14.99 2.82
N PHE A 333 8.91 14.83 4.00
CA PHE A 333 8.98 13.58 4.77
C PHE A 333 8.37 12.40 4.02
N MET A 334 7.23 12.58 3.36
CA MET A 334 6.58 11.52 2.59
C MET A 334 7.42 11.08 1.38
N ILE A 335 7.99 12.03 0.61
CA ILE A 335 8.90 11.71 -0.49
C ILE A 335 10.12 10.95 0.04
N PHE A 336 10.72 11.42 1.14
CA PHE A 336 11.84 10.75 1.78
C PHE A 336 11.49 9.32 2.20
N ALA A 337 10.39 9.12 2.93
CA ALA A 337 9.95 7.83 3.42
C ALA A 337 9.68 6.83 2.28
N MET A 338 9.16 7.30 1.15
CA MET A 338 8.93 6.46 -0.03
C MET A 338 10.23 6.00 -0.69
N CYS A 339 11.17 6.92 -0.93
CA CYS A 339 12.46 6.62 -1.55
C CYS A 339 13.33 5.76 -0.64
N GLU A 340 13.39 6.09 0.65
CA GLU A 340 14.16 5.34 1.66
C GLU A 340 13.58 3.95 1.87
N GLY A 341 12.25 3.82 1.96
CA GLY A 341 11.59 2.52 2.12
C GLY A 341 11.89 1.56 0.98
N ALA A 342 11.89 2.05 -0.26
CA ALA A 342 12.22 1.23 -1.43
C ALA A 342 13.71 0.84 -1.49
N ASP A 343 14.60 1.78 -1.16
CA ASP A 343 16.05 1.55 -1.14
C ASP A 343 16.46 0.55 -0.04
N ASP A 344 15.87 0.65 1.16
CA ASP A 344 16.15 -0.28 2.26
C ASP A 344 15.70 -1.71 1.94
N VAL A 345 14.56 -1.89 1.24
CA VAL A 345 14.14 -3.21 0.75
C VAL A 345 15.19 -3.81 -0.19
N LEU A 346 15.68 -3.03 -1.16
CA LEU A 346 16.74 -3.46 -2.08
C LEU A 346 18.01 -3.84 -1.31
N LEU A 347 18.43 -3.02 -0.34
CA LEU A 347 19.60 -3.29 0.48
C LEU A 347 19.47 -4.58 1.31
N LYS A 348 18.28 -4.87 1.86
CA LYS A 348 18.06 -6.10 2.65
C LYS A 348 17.92 -7.35 1.79
N ILE A 349 17.21 -7.30 0.66
CA ILE A 349 17.00 -8.48 -0.20
C ILE A 349 18.27 -8.80 -0.98
N HIS A 350 19.01 -7.80 -1.49
CA HIS A 350 20.17 -8.02 -2.33
C HIS A 350 21.49 -8.00 -1.54
N VAL A 351 21.91 -6.81 -1.08
CA VAL A 351 23.26 -6.59 -0.52
C VAL A 351 23.49 -7.39 0.77
N ALA A 352 22.51 -7.41 1.68
CA ALA A 352 22.65 -8.11 2.95
C ALA A 352 22.68 -9.64 2.79
N PHE A 353 21.93 -10.19 1.84
CA PHE A 353 22.00 -11.61 1.49
C PHE A 353 23.35 -11.96 0.86
N GLN A 354 23.76 -11.21 -0.16
CA GLN A 354 25.03 -11.41 -0.86
C GLN A 354 26.21 -11.40 0.12
N LYS A 355 26.28 -10.38 0.99
CA LYS A 355 27.34 -10.25 2.00
C LYS A 355 27.39 -11.45 2.96
N LYS A 356 26.23 -11.98 3.37
CA LYS A 356 26.17 -13.10 4.32
C LYS A 356 26.49 -14.44 3.63
N LEU A 357 26.05 -14.64 2.39
CA LEU A 357 26.41 -15.81 1.56
C LEU A 357 27.91 -15.86 1.24
N LEU A 358 28.52 -14.72 0.89
CA LEU A 358 29.97 -14.64 0.66
C LEU A 358 30.78 -15.01 1.91
N ARG A 359 30.36 -14.53 3.09
CA ARG A 359 30.99 -14.91 4.37
C ARG A 359 30.87 -16.41 4.62
N TYR A 360 29.68 -16.97 4.40
CA TYR A 360 29.48 -18.41 4.55
C TYR A 360 30.33 -19.24 3.57
N THR A 361 30.53 -18.76 2.34
CA THR A 361 31.41 -19.43 1.35
C THR A 361 32.87 -19.42 1.80
N ALA A 362 33.34 -18.35 2.44
CA ALA A 362 34.70 -18.27 2.97
C ALA A 362 34.94 -19.29 4.10
N ASP A 363 33.91 -19.60 4.87
CA ASP A 363 33.97 -20.59 5.96
C ASP A 363 33.71 -22.04 5.47
N ALA A 364 33.06 -22.20 4.31
CA ALA A 364 32.68 -23.50 3.77
C ALA A 364 33.89 -24.28 3.24
N ARG A 365 34.04 -25.53 3.72
CA ARG A 365 35.16 -26.41 3.35
C ARG A 365 34.84 -27.35 2.17
N GLN A 366 33.55 -27.54 1.85
CA GLN A 366 33.09 -28.51 0.85
C GLN A 366 32.77 -27.84 -0.49
N LYS A 367 33.25 -28.43 -1.58
CA LYS A 367 33.13 -27.90 -2.95
C LYS A 367 31.68 -27.80 -3.43
N ASP A 368 30.82 -28.75 -3.06
CA ASP A 368 29.41 -28.77 -3.48
C ASP A 368 28.62 -27.60 -2.90
N ILE A 369 28.90 -27.22 -1.65
CA ILE A 369 28.31 -26.05 -0.99
C ILE A 369 28.77 -24.78 -1.69
N CYS A 370 30.07 -24.65 -1.99
CA CYS A 370 30.61 -23.50 -2.68
C CYS A 370 29.97 -23.33 -4.08
N ASN A 371 29.73 -24.42 -4.80
CA ASN A 371 29.05 -24.38 -6.10
C ASN A 371 27.59 -23.90 -5.98
N GLU A 372 26.85 -24.39 -4.99
CA GLU A 372 25.45 -23.97 -4.80
C GLU A 372 25.36 -22.52 -4.29
N VAL A 373 26.27 -22.08 -3.41
CA VAL A 373 26.33 -20.66 -3.00
C VAL A 373 26.68 -19.77 -4.19
N ASN A 374 27.62 -20.18 -5.05
CA ASN A 374 27.95 -19.42 -6.26
C ASN A 374 26.74 -19.34 -7.21
N THR A 375 26.00 -20.43 -7.37
CA THR A 375 24.75 -20.47 -8.15
C THR A 375 23.70 -19.51 -7.57
N PHE A 376 23.58 -19.45 -6.24
CA PHE A 376 22.70 -18.49 -5.58
C PHE A 376 23.18 -17.04 -5.79
N LEU A 377 24.47 -16.76 -5.61
CA LEU A 377 25.03 -15.43 -5.85
C LEU A 377 24.81 -14.97 -7.30
N GLN A 378 25.01 -15.86 -8.28
CA GLN A 378 24.71 -15.58 -9.69
C GLN A 378 23.23 -15.28 -9.89
N THR A 379 22.34 -16.03 -9.24
CA THR A 379 20.88 -15.78 -9.27
C THR A 379 20.54 -14.39 -8.70
N ILE A 380 21.20 -14.00 -7.61
CA ILE A 380 20.99 -12.68 -6.97
C ILE A 380 21.43 -11.53 -7.88
N VAL A 381 22.51 -11.73 -8.64
CA VAL A 381 23.03 -10.74 -9.60
C VAL A 381 22.17 -10.70 -10.87
N ALA A 382 21.68 -11.84 -11.34
CA ALA A 382 20.86 -11.94 -12.55
C ALA A 382 19.47 -11.31 -12.37
N GLU A 383 18.84 -11.47 -11.20
CA GLU A 383 17.47 -11.03 -10.93
C GLU A 383 17.39 -10.08 -9.71
N PRO A 384 17.96 -8.86 -9.79
CA PRO A 384 17.94 -7.92 -8.68
C PRO A 384 16.50 -7.44 -8.39
N PRO A 385 16.13 -7.29 -7.10
CA PRO A 385 14.79 -6.85 -6.68
C PRO A 385 14.63 -5.35 -6.92
N VAL A 386 14.48 -4.93 -8.18
CA VAL A 386 14.34 -3.52 -8.53
C VAL A 386 12.87 -3.12 -8.45
N ILE A 387 12.58 -2.17 -7.56
CA ILE A 387 11.27 -1.53 -7.46
C ILE A 387 11.21 -0.39 -8.49
N THR A 388 10.45 -0.61 -9.57
CA THR A 388 10.20 0.40 -10.61
C THR A 388 8.72 0.67 -10.75
N LEU A 389 8.36 1.93 -11.00
CA LEU A 389 6.99 2.32 -11.35
C LEU A 389 6.76 1.98 -12.82
N GLY A 390 6.23 0.77 -13.07
CA GLY A 390 5.87 0.31 -14.41
C GLY A 390 7.03 0.28 -15.41
N GLY A 391 8.27 0.19 -14.92
CA GLY A 391 9.49 0.27 -15.75
C GLY A 391 9.96 1.68 -16.10
N TYR A 392 9.20 2.73 -15.79
CA TYR A 392 9.53 4.11 -16.16
C TYR A 392 10.57 4.74 -15.23
N VAL A 393 10.34 4.65 -13.91
CA VAL A 393 11.16 5.31 -12.90
C VAL A 393 11.48 4.32 -11.79
N ARG A 394 12.75 4.26 -11.40
CA ARG A 394 13.21 3.50 -10.23
C ARG A 394 13.01 4.35 -8.98
N ILE A 395 12.34 3.80 -7.97
CA ILE A 395 12.22 4.46 -6.66
C ILE A 395 13.45 4.09 -5.84
N ASN A 396 14.34 5.05 -5.63
CA ASN A 396 15.56 4.90 -4.83
C ASN A 396 16.03 6.26 -4.30
N ARG A 397 17.13 6.27 -3.55
CA ARG A 397 17.75 7.53 -3.06
C ARG A 397 18.21 8.47 -4.18
N GLN A 398 18.52 7.96 -5.37
CA GLN A 398 18.90 8.81 -6.51
C GLN A 398 17.72 9.65 -7.00
N LEU A 399 16.50 9.10 -7.01
CA LEU A 399 15.29 9.85 -7.32
C LEU A 399 15.08 11.00 -6.33
N LEU A 400 15.33 10.76 -5.03
CA LEU A 400 15.26 11.79 -3.99
C LEU A 400 16.24 12.94 -4.27
N VAL A 401 17.51 12.63 -4.58
CA VAL A 401 18.52 13.63 -4.93
C VAL A 401 18.12 14.39 -6.19
N GLY A 402 17.59 13.70 -7.19
CA GLY A 402 17.07 14.30 -8.43
C GLY A 402 15.93 15.29 -8.15
N PHE A 403 14.95 14.91 -7.32
CA PHE A 403 13.88 15.82 -6.89
C PHE A 403 14.43 17.00 -6.10
N GLY A 404 15.36 16.79 -5.17
CA GLY A 404 16.01 17.87 -4.42
C GLY A 404 16.72 18.88 -5.32
N SER A 405 17.51 18.41 -6.28
CA SER A 405 18.19 19.28 -7.25
C SER A 405 17.19 20.08 -8.09
N THR A 406 16.16 19.41 -8.61
CA THR A 406 15.14 20.03 -9.46
C THR A 406 14.35 21.08 -8.67
N LEU A 407 13.99 20.77 -7.42
CA LEU A 407 13.33 21.69 -6.50
C LEU A 407 14.16 22.96 -6.31
N VAL A 408 15.45 22.82 -5.98
CA VAL A 408 16.35 23.97 -5.80
C VAL A 408 16.45 24.81 -7.07
N THR A 409 16.60 24.19 -8.24
CA THR A 409 16.62 24.91 -9.53
C THR A 409 15.34 25.70 -9.76
N TYR A 410 14.17 25.10 -9.54
CA TYR A 410 12.89 25.81 -9.70
C TYR A 410 12.73 26.95 -8.69
N LEU A 411 13.13 26.74 -7.44
CA LEU A 411 13.07 27.77 -6.40
C LEU A 411 13.96 28.96 -6.76
N ILE A 412 15.19 28.73 -7.25
CA ILE A 412 16.08 29.81 -7.69
C ILE A 412 15.42 30.65 -8.79
N VAL A 413 14.84 30.00 -9.81
CA VAL A 413 14.18 30.70 -10.92
C VAL A 413 12.98 31.51 -10.42
N LEU A 414 12.13 30.93 -9.58
CA LEU A 414 10.95 31.62 -9.04
C LEU A 414 11.31 32.81 -8.15
N LEU A 415 12.37 32.70 -7.35
CA LEU A 415 12.87 33.81 -6.53
C LEU A 415 13.49 34.92 -7.38
N GLN A 416 14.27 34.57 -8.40
CA GLN A 416 14.83 35.54 -9.33
C GLN A 416 13.73 36.34 -10.03
N LEU A 417 12.69 35.65 -10.53
CA LEU A 417 11.52 36.30 -11.11
C LEU A 417 10.85 37.26 -10.11
N LYS A 418 10.71 36.86 -8.84
CA LYS A 418 10.16 37.73 -7.79
C LYS A 418 10.97 39.02 -7.64
N PHE A 419 12.30 38.92 -7.53
CA PHE A 419 13.16 40.09 -7.36
C PHE A 419 13.21 40.98 -8.61
N THR A 420 13.21 40.41 -9.81
CA THR A 420 13.19 41.17 -11.06
C THR A 420 11.88 41.94 -11.24
N VAL A 421 10.74 41.32 -10.90
CA VAL A 421 9.41 41.95 -11.02
C VAL A 421 9.17 43.00 -9.93
N ALA A 422 9.69 42.79 -8.71
CA ALA A 422 9.55 43.75 -7.61
C ALA A 422 10.50 44.97 -7.71
N GLY A 423 11.56 44.88 -8.52
CA GLY A 423 12.60 45.90 -8.66
C GLY A 423 12.20 47.29 -9.18
N PRO A 424 11.17 47.49 -10.03
CA PRO A 424 10.80 48.82 -10.51
C PRO A 424 9.99 49.64 -9.50
N SER A 425 9.25 48.99 -8.59
CA SER A 425 8.27 49.63 -7.71
C SER A 425 8.84 50.30 -6.46
N GLN A 426 10.15 50.19 -6.20
CA GLN A 426 10.81 50.81 -5.03
C GLN A 426 11.70 52.02 -5.38
N ARG A 427 11.75 52.46 -6.65
CA ARG A 427 12.56 53.63 -7.07
C ARG A 427 11.76 54.92 -7.29
N SER A 428 10.48 54.94 -6.94
CA SER A 428 9.61 56.11 -7.04
C SER A 428 8.90 56.41 -5.71
N GLY A 429 9.70 56.56 -4.64
CA GLY A 429 9.27 57.07 -3.35
C GLY A 429 10.24 58.15 -2.91
#